data_AF-A0A1H4SZB4-F1
#
_entry.id   AF-A0A1H4SZB4-F1
#
_cell.length_a   1.000
_cell.length_b   1.000
_cell.length_c   1.000
_cell.angle_alpha   90.00
_cell.angle_beta   90.00
_cell.angle_gamma   90.00
#
_symmetry.space_group_name_H-M   'P 1'
#
loop_
_entity.id
_entity.type
_entity.pdbx_description
1 polymer ?
#
loop_
_entity_poly.entity_id
_entity_poly.type
_entity_poly.pdbx_seq_one_letter_code
_entity_poly.pdbx_strand_id
1 'polypeptide(L)'
;MSQSTDVDPAELRASAGACDGISETMKGPADKAIRESGTAGNSLTGWLIGPALTEIATSWKPALDGLHSRLQAGGDNLRSSADGHEWNDQRTSQDFEKTGTATQATSGEMPAVLRPGTGERHALGHHPGSASGVQPVGGDSGDGPLDPRTSYGTSMPTYDETISTRPAPGTNDFG
;
A
#
# COMPACT_ATOMS: atom_id res chain seq x y z
N MET A 1 -4.30 -14.81 12.82
CA MET A 1 -5.57 -14.04 12.78
C MET A 1 -5.45 -13.04 11.65
N SER A 2 -6.14 -13.25 10.54
CA SER A 2 -6.16 -12.29 9.44
C SER A 2 -7.41 -11.44 9.59
N GLN A 3 -7.27 -10.25 10.16
CA GLN A 3 -8.32 -9.24 10.06
C GLN A 3 -8.30 -8.73 8.62
N SER A 4 -9.36 -9.01 7.86
CA SER A 4 -9.55 -8.39 6.56
C SER A 4 -9.77 -6.90 6.79
N THR A 5 -8.79 -6.06 6.46
CA THR A 5 -8.97 -4.62 6.40
C THR A 5 -9.64 -4.29 5.08
N ASP A 6 -10.97 -4.30 5.09
CA ASP A 6 -11.76 -3.74 4.00
C ASP A 6 -11.77 -2.22 4.15
N VAL A 7 -11.39 -1.50 3.11
CA VAL A 7 -11.25 -0.04 3.11
C VAL A 7 -11.98 0.50 1.89
N ASP A 8 -13.01 1.30 2.13
CA ASP A 8 -13.81 1.90 1.06
C ASP A 8 -13.04 3.07 0.40
N PRO A 9 -12.87 3.08 -0.94
CA PRO A 9 -12.30 4.22 -1.66
C PRO A 9 -12.97 5.57 -1.35
N ALA A 10 -14.27 5.58 -1.04
CA ALA A 10 -14.98 6.79 -0.64
C ALA A 10 -14.50 7.33 0.71
N GLU A 11 -14.21 6.46 1.68
CA GLU A 11 -13.67 6.84 2.98
C GLU A 11 -12.24 7.39 2.85
N LEU A 12 -11.42 6.79 1.99
CA LEU A 12 -10.08 7.30 1.68
C LEU A 12 -10.14 8.71 1.08
N ARG A 13 -11.07 8.97 0.16
CA ARG A 13 -11.26 10.32 -0.42
C ARG A 13 -11.81 11.32 0.60
N ALA A 14 -12.70 10.90 1.48
CA ALA A 14 -13.18 11.74 2.58
C ALA A 14 -12.03 12.11 3.53
N SER A 15 -11.18 11.14 3.88
CA SER A 15 -9.98 11.36 4.70
C SER A 15 -8.98 12.29 4.01
N ALA A 16 -8.78 12.16 2.69
CA ALA A 16 -7.97 13.09 1.91
C ALA A 16 -8.52 14.52 1.98
N GLY A 17 -9.83 14.69 1.86
CA GLY A 17 -10.49 16.00 2.02
C GLY A 17 -10.31 16.58 3.44
N ALA A 18 -10.29 15.74 4.48
CA ALA A 18 -9.98 16.18 5.83
C ALA A 18 -8.53 16.65 5.97
N CYS A 19 -7.57 15.94 5.36
CA CYS A 19 -6.16 16.37 5.31
C CYS A 19 -6.02 17.75 4.65
N ASP A 20 -6.68 17.97 3.51
CA ASP A 20 -6.69 19.27 2.84
C ASP A 20 -7.28 20.36 3.74
N GLY A 21 -8.45 20.10 4.33
CA GLY A 21 -9.15 21.05 5.19
C GLY A 21 -8.30 21.47 6.40
N ILE A 22 -7.62 20.52 7.05
CA ILE A 22 -6.70 20.81 8.16
C ILE A 22 -5.50 21.61 7.65
N SER A 23 -4.90 21.20 6.52
CA SER A 23 -3.71 21.86 5.96
C SER A 23 -3.98 23.32 5.62
N GLU A 24 -5.14 23.63 5.05
CA GLU A 24 -5.56 24.98 4.68
C GLU A 24 -5.91 25.81 5.92
N THR A 25 -6.68 25.23 6.84
CA THR A 25 -7.10 25.90 8.09
C THR A 25 -5.90 26.30 8.95
N MET A 26 -4.84 25.48 8.98
CA MET A 26 -3.65 25.73 9.80
C MET A 26 -2.72 26.81 9.19
N LYS A 27 -2.65 26.91 7.86
CA LYS A 27 -1.65 27.74 7.16
C LYS A 27 -1.73 29.21 7.56
N GLY A 28 -2.93 29.80 7.46
CA GLY A 28 -3.14 31.21 7.77
C GLY A 28 -2.76 31.61 9.21
N PRO A 29 -3.28 30.93 10.25
CA PRO A 29 -2.90 31.16 11.63
C PRO A 29 -1.39 30.94 11.91
N ALA A 30 -0.78 29.90 11.33
CA ALA A 30 0.65 29.62 11.49
C ALA A 30 1.51 30.75 10.92
N ASP A 31 1.24 31.16 9.68
CA ASP A 31 1.96 32.27 9.01
C ASP A 31 1.79 33.59 9.77
N LYS A 32 0.57 33.85 10.28
CA LYS A 32 0.29 35.02 11.10
C LYS A 32 1.12 35.02 12.38
N ALA A 33 1.16 33.91 13.12
CA ALA A 33 1.92 33.79 14.36
C ALA A 33 3.41 34.04 14.13
N ILE A 34 4.01 33.41 13.12
CA ILE A 34 5.42 33.60 12.77
C ILE A 34 5.72 35.08 12.46
N ARG A 35 4.89 35.71 11.63
CA ARG A 35 5.04 37.12 11.24
C ARG A 35 4.91 38.06 12.44
N GLU A 36 3.94 37.83 13.30
CA GLU A 36 3.70 38.66 14.48
C GLU A 36 4.83 38.50 15.50
N SER A 37 5.32 37.29 15.75
CA SER A 37 6.49 37.05 16.59
C SER A 37 7.76 37.73 16.05
N GLY A 38 8.01 37.67 14.74
CA GLY A 38 9.13 38.39 14.12
C GLY A 38 9.00 39.91 14.21
N THR A 39 7.78 40.44 14.01
CA THR A 39 7.49 41.88 14.15
C THR A 39 7.71 42.34 15.59
N ALA A 40 7.23 41.57 16.57
CA ALA A 40 7.44 41.84 17.99
C ALA A 40 8.92 41.77 18.36
N GLY A 41 9.64 40.75 17.90
CA GLY A 41 11.09 40.60 18.11
C GLY A 41 11.88 41.81 17.60
N ASN A 42 11.57 42.27 16.39
CA ASN A 42 12.19 43.46 15.79
C ASN A 42 11.84 44.75 16.53
N SER A 43 10.59 44.89 17.00
CA SER A 43 10.16 46.07 17.76
C SER A 43 10.83 46.16 19.13
N LEU A 44 11.32 45.04 19.66
CA LEU A 44 12.02 44.92 20.92
C LEU A 44 13.55 44.91 20.75
N THR A 45 14.05 45.40 19.61
CA THR A 45 15.50 45.55 19.38
C THR A 45 16.14 46.40 20.48
N GLY A 46 17.25 45.93 21.03
CA GLY A 46 17.93 46.55 22.18
C GLY A 46 17.48 46.01 23.54
N TRP A 47 16.42 45.21 23.58
CA TRP A 47 15.98 44.47 24.76
C TRP A 47 16.33 42.99 24.62
N LEU A 48 16.71 42.33 25.74
CA LEU A 48 17.13 40.93 25.74
C LEU A 48 16.08 39.96 25.15
N ILE A 49 14.79 40.32 25.23
CA ILE A 49 13.68 39.48 24.77
C ILE A 49 13.47 39.53 23.24
N GLY A 50 13.91 40.60 22.56
CA GLY A 50 13.71 40.78 21.12
C GLY A 50 14.32 39.66 20.28
N PRO A 51 15.63 39.36 20.45
CA PRO A 51 16.29 38.26 19.76
C PRO A 51 15.66 36.89 20.02
N ALA A 52 15.23 36.63 21.27
CA ALA A 52 14.60 35.35 21.63
C ALA A 52 13.26 35.13 20.90
N LEU A 53 12.44 36.17 20.76
CA LEU A 53 11.18 36.09 20.00
C LEU A 53 11.42 35.85 18.51
N THR A 54 12.44 36.51 17.94
CA THR A 54 12.84 36.28 16.55
C THR A 54 13.33 34.84 16.35
N GLU A 55 14.16 34.32 17.26
CA GLU A 55 14.66 32.94 17.21
C GLU A 55 13.53 31.91 17.27
N ILE A 56 12.56 32.11 18.16
CA ILE A 56 11.35 31.28 18.25
C ILE A 56 10.60 31.31 16.91
N ALA A 57 10.33 32.50 16.34
CA ALA A 57 9.62 32.61 15.07
C ALA A 57 10.35 31.84 13.93
N THR A 58 11.68 31.98 13.87
CA THR A 58 12.50 31.32 12.84
C THR A 58 12.63 29.81 13.01
N SER A 59 12.64 29.31 14.25
CA SER A 59 12.79 27.88 14.54
C SER A 59 11.49 27.09 14.32
N TRP A 60 10.33 27.70 14.59
CA TRP A 60 9.02 27.05 14.37
C TRP A 60 8.57 27.04 12.92
N LYS A 61 9.01 27.99 12.10
CA LYS A 61 8.57 28.12 10.71
C LYS A 61 8.77 26.82 9.89
N PRO A 62 9.97 26.20 9.86
CA PRO A 62 10.16 24.97 9.09
C PRO A 62 9.31 23.80 9.57
N ALA A 63 9.03 23.72 10.88
CA ALA A 63 8.20 22.67 11.44
C ALA A 63 6.73 22.81 10.99
N LEU A 64 6.20 24.03 11.02
CA LEU A 64 4.83 24.34 10.58
C LEU A 64 4.67 24.16 9.07
N ASP A 65 5.63 24.66 8.28
CA ASP A 65 5.67 24.45 6.83
C ASP A 65 5.74 22.94 6.51
N GLY A 66 6.60 22.19 7.21
CA GLY A 66 6.72 20.75 7.04
C GLY A 66 5.48 19.95 7.47
N LEU A 67 4.72 20.42 8.46
CA LEU A 67 3.45 19.78 8.84
C LEU A 67 2.39 20.00 7.74
N HIS A 68 2.29 21.22 7.21
CA HIS A 68 1.40 21.53 6.10
C HIS A 68 1.69 20.65 4.87
N SER A 69 2.97 20.54 4.48
CA SER A 69 3.37 19.67 3.35
C SER A 69 3.07 18.19 3.59
N ARG A 70 3.24 17.69 4.83
CA ARG A 70 2.92 16.29 5.15
C ARG A 70 1.42 16.01 5.08
N LEU A 71 0.57 16.96 5.48
CA LEU A 71 -0.87 16.82 5.36
C LEU A 71 -1.30 16.77 3.89
N GLN A 72 -0.75 17.64 3.04
CA GLN A 72 -1.01 17.62 1.59
C GLN A 72 -0.57 16.29 0.97
N ALA A 73 0.66 15.86 1.23
CA ALA A 73 1.16 14.56 0.76
C ALA A 73 0.32 13.39 1.29
N GLY A 74 -0.14 13.46 2.53
CA GLY A 74 -1.07 12.49 3.10
C GLY A 74 -2.38 12.40 2.33
N GLY A 75 -2.97 13.55 2.00
CA GLY A 75 -4.18 13.62 1.17
C GLY A 75 -3.98 13.01 -0.22
N ASP A 76 -2.86 13.32 -0.88
CA ASP A 76 -2.53 12.78 -2.20
C ASP A 76 -2.32 11.25 -2.17
N ASN A 77 -1.65 10.74 -1.14
CA ASN A 77 -1.46 9.29 -0.96
C ASN A 77 -2.78 8.56 -0.73
N LEU A 78 -3.73 9.17 -0.01
CA LEU A 78 -5.07 8.61 0.22
C LEU A 78 -5.88 8.56 -1.08
N ARG A 79 -5.82 9.62 -1.91
CA ARG A 79 -6.43 9.61 -3.25
C ARG A 79 -5.83 8.54 -4.14
N SER A 80 -4.49 8.46 -4.18
CA SER A 80 -3.79 7.45 -4.97
C SER A 80 -4.14 6.03 -4.53
N SER A 81 -4.35 5.81 -3.23
CA SER A 81 -4.80 4.52 -2.71
C SER A 81 -6.23 4.22 -3.19
N ALA A 82 -7.15 5.18 -3.08
CA ALA A 82 -8.53 5.02 -3.55
C ALA A 82 -8.60 4.69 -5.05
N ASP A 83 -7.84 5.41 -5.88
CA ASP A 83 -7.75 5.17 -7.31
C ASP A 83 -7.14 3.78 -7.61
N GLY A 84 -6.17 3.33 -6.81
CA GLY A 84 -5.57 2.01 -6.90
C GLY A 84 -6.56 0.88 -6.59
N HIS A 85 -7.42 1.05 -5.59
CA HIS A 85 -8.49 0.11 -5.27
C HIS A 85 -9.49 -0.04 -6.43
N GLU A 86 -10.02 1.07 -6.92
CA GLU A 86 -10.98 1.06 -8.03
C GLU A 86 -10.40 0.45 -9.30
N TRP A 87 -9.13 0.75 -9.59
CA TRP A 87 -8.42 0.15 -10.71
C TRP A 87 -8.26 -1.38 -10.56
N ASN A 88 -7.93 -1.85 -9.35
CA ASN A 88 -7.81 -3.28 -9.07
C ASN A 88 -9.15 -3.99 -9.24
N ASP A 89 -10.23 -3.41 -8.71
CA ASP A 89 -11.58 -3.98 -8.80
C ASP A 89 -12.06 -4.07 -10.25
N GLN A 90 -11.82 -3.03 -11.06
CA GLN A 90 -12.16 -3.03 -12.48
C GLN A 90 -11.39 -4.10 -13.25
N ARG A 91 -10.08 -4.21 -12.99
CA ARG A 91 -9.23 -5.20 -13.65
C ARG A 91 -9.63 -6.63 -13.29
N THR A 92 -9.88 -6.87 -12.01
CA THR A 92 -10.36 -8.17 -11.50
C THR A 92 -11.70 -8.54 -12.12
N SER A 93 -12.64 -7.57 -12.21
CA SER A 93 -13.95 -7.78 -12.84
C SER A 93 -13.80 -8.19 -14.32
N GLN A 94 -12.95 -7.49 -15.08
CA GLN A 94 -12.68 -7.81 -16.49
C GLN A 94 -12.08 -9.22 -16.67
N ASP A 95 -11.15 -9.61 -15.80
CA ASP A 95 -10.54 -10.95 -15.85
C ASP A 95 -11.60 -12.03 -15.60
N PHE A 96 -12.54 -11.83 -14.67
CA PHE A 96 -13.64 -12.77 -14.44
C PHE A 96 -14.62 -12.86 -15.62
N GLU A 97 -15.00 -11.73 -16.22
CA GLU A 97 -15.86 -11.72 -17.41
C GLU A 97 -15.21 -12.46 -18.60
N LYS A 98 -13.90 -12.29 -18.78
CA LYS A 98 -13.12 -13.00 -19.80
C LYS A 98 -13.00 -14.50 -19.52
N THR A 99 -12.87 -14.90 -18.26
CA THR A 99 -12.74 -16.32 -17.89
C THR A 99 -14.08 -17.05 -17.93
N GLY A 100 -15.18 -16.37 -17.57
CA GLY A 100 -16.54 -16.89 -17.64
C GLY A 100 -17.02 -17.18 -19.07
N THR A 101 -16.60 -16.37 -20.03
CA THR A 101 -16.87 -16.61 -21.46
C THR A 101 -16.00 -17.74 -22.04
N ALA A 102 -14.79 -17.97 -21.53
CA ALA A 102 -13.92 -19.06 -21.96
C ALA A 102 -14.29 -20.44 -21.35
N THR A 103 -14.95 -20.46 -20.19
CA THR A 103 -15.24 -21.72 -19.45
C THR A 103 -16.66 -22.24 -19.68
N GLN A 104 -17.54 -21.47 -20.35
CA GLN A 104 -18.87 -21.95 -20.74
C GLN A 104 -18.85 -22.62 -22.13
N ALA A 105 -17.97 -23.60 -22.32
CA ALA A 105 -18.12 -24.61 -23.36
C ALA A 105 -18.37 -25.97 -22.68
N THR A 106 -19.64 -26.38 -22.74
CA THR A 106 -20.18 -27.72 -22.44
C THR A 106 -20.28 -28.12 -20.96
N SER A 107 -21.37 -27.67 -20.34
CA SER A 107 -21.99 -28.41 -19.23
C SER A 107 -22.57 -29.70 -19.81
N GLY A 108 -21.84 -30.82 -19.70
CA GLY A 108 -22.40 -32.15 -20.02
C GLY A 108 -21.50 -33.23 -20.62
N GLU A 109 -20.25 -32.97 -21.01
CA GLU A 109 -19.37 -34.04 -21.52
C GLU A 109 -18.22 -34.33 -20.55
N MET A 110 -18.34 -35.46 -19.85
CA MET A 110 -17.17 -36.04 -19.19
C MET A 110 -16.14 -36.42 -20.26
N PRO A 111 -14.86 -36.00 -20.12
CA PRO A 111 -13.82 -36.45 -21.01
C PRO A 111 -13.75 -37.99 -21.02
N ALA A 112 -13.67 -38.57 -22.22
CA ALA A 112 -13.73 -40.01 -22.44
C ALA A 112 -12.69 -40.84 -21.64
N VAL A 113 -11.66 -40.18 -21.08
CA VAL A 113 -10.62 -40.76 -20.23
C VAL A 113 -11.17 -41.27 -18.88
N LEU A 114 -12.34 -40.82 -18.42
CA LEU A 114 -12.92 -41.22 -17.13
C LEU A 114 -14.08 -42.23 -17.24
N ARG A 115 -14.32 -42.83 -18.42
CA ARG A 115 -15.36 -43.86 -18.58
C ARG A 115 -14.86 -45.18 -17.96
N PRO A 116 -15.51 -45.73 -16.92
CA PRO A 116 -15.14 -47.04 -16.39
C PRO A 116 -15.48 -48.11 -17.43
N GLY A 117 -14.47 -48.76 -17.97
CA GLY A 117 -14.62 -49.91 -18.86
C GLY A 117 -15.23 -51.09 -18.09
N THR A 118 -16.37 -51.56 -18.56
CA THR A 118 -16.97 -52.81 -18.11
C THR A 118 -16.14 -53.99 -18.60
N GLY A 119 -15.52 -54.71 -17.66
CA GLY A 119 -15.15 -56.12 -17.81
C GLY A 119 -13.68 -56.40 -18.10
N GLU A 120 -12.93 -56.84 -17.09
CA GLU A 120 -12.38 -58.20 -17.03
C GLU A 120 -11.77 -58.49 -15.64
N ARG A 121 -11.94 -59.74 -15.21
CA ARG A 121 -11.63 -60.26 -13.88
C ARG A 121 -10.35 -61.11 -13.93
N HIS A 122 -9.61 -61.08 -12.81
CA HIS A 122 -8.52 -61.98 -12.36
C HIS A 122 -7.11 -61.64 -12.89
N ALA A 123 -6.01 -61.70 -12.12
CA ALA A 123 -5.74 -62.54 -10.95
C ALA A 123 -4.70 -61.92 -9.98
N LEU A 124 -4.68 -62.51 -8.77
CA LEU A 124 -3.79 -62.29 -7.62
C LEU A 124 -2.28 -62.31 -7.92
N GLY A 125 -1.51 -61.57 -7.12
CA GLY A 125 -0.08 -61.87 -6.93
C GLY A 125 0.74 -60.86 -6.12
N HIS A 126 0.89 -61.13 -4.81
CA HIS A 126 2.09 -60.93 -3.96
C HIS A 126 2.71 -59.52 -3.72
N HIS A 127 2.52 -59.04 -2.47
CA HIS A 127 3.51 -58.30 -1.68
C HIS A 127 4.60 -59.28 -1.16
N PRO A 128 5.87 -58.89 -0.91
CA PRO A 128 6.23 -58.09 0.28
C PRO A 128 7.46 -57.17 0.15
N GLY A 129 7.66 -56.27 1.12
CA GLY A 129 8.96 -55.60 1.34
C GLY A 129 8.91 -54.27 2.10
N SER A 130 8.81 -54.33 3.42
CA SER A 130 8.95 -53.20 4.36
C SER A 130 10.34 -52.54 4.33
N ALA A 131 10.41 -51.22 4.56
CA ALA A 131 11.40 -50.60 5.46
C ALA A 131 11.06 -49.13 5.78
N SER A 132 11.06 -48.82 7.08
CA SER A 132 10.86 -47.53 7.74
C SER A 132 11.97 -46.49 7.49
N GLY A 133 11.64 -45.21 7.72
CA GLY A 133 12.61 -44.17 8.05
C GLY A 133 11.92 -42.88 8.54
N VAL A 134 11.96 -42.64 9.85
CA VAL A 134 11.39 -41.47 10.55
C VAL A 134 12.54 -40.63 11.14
N GLN A 135 12.60 -39.33 10.76
CA GLN A 135 13.04 -38.11 11.51
C GLN A 135 14.52 -37.93 11.99
N PRO A 136 14.98 -36.79 12.61
CA PRO A 136 14.59 -35.33 12.60
C PRO A 136 15.80 -34.32 12.68
N VAL A 137 15.51 -33.03 12.99
CA VAL A 137 16.33 -31.96 13.67
C VAL A 137 17.08 -30.96 12.75
N GLY A 138 17.05 -29.63 12.94
CA GLY A 138 16.62 -28.86 14.12
C GLY A 138 16.43 -27.37 13.85
N GLY A 139 15.73 -26.73 14.80
CA GLY A 139 15.66 -25.29 14.94
C GLY A 139 16.80 -24.74 15.80
N ASP A 140 17.02 -23.44 15.69
CA ASP A 140 17.67 -22.65 16.72
C ASP A 140 16.94 -21.31 16.86
N SER A 141 16.60 -20.99 18.10
CA SER A 141 15.88 -19.80 18.53
C SER A 141 16.90 -18.85 19.17
N GLY A 142 17.18 -17.72 18.52
CA GLY A 142 18.01 -16.66 19.08
C GLY A 142 17.15 -15.53 19.64
N ASP A 143 16.89 -15.60 20.95
CA ASP A 143 16.25 -14.56 21.76
C ASP A 143 17.28 -13.46 22.07
N GLY A 144 17.05 -12.23 21.59
CA GLY A 144 17.93 -11.07 21.80
C GLY A 144 17.21 -9.75 21.51
N PRO A 145 17.62 -8.62 22.15
CA PRO A 145 16.88 -7.37 22.07
C PRO A 145 16.89 -6.80 20.64
N LEU A 146 15.70 -6.47 20.12
CA LEU A 146 15.53 -5.90 18.78
C LEU A 146 16.21 -4.51 18.68
N ASP A 147 17.32 -4.43 17.95
CA ASP A 147 18.00 -3.17 17.59
C ASP A 147 17.16 -2.42 16.54
N PRO A 148 16.77 -1.14 16.75
CA PRO A 148 15.99 -0.36 15.79
C PRO A 148 16.73 0.02 14.49
N ARG A 149 18.00 -0.41 14.31
CA ARG A 149 18.82 -0.13 13.12
C ARG A 149 18.97 -1.32 12.15
N THR A 150 18.32 -2.45 12.40
CA THR A 150 18.25 -3.52 11.39
C THR A 150 17.37 -3.10 10.23
N SER A 151 18.04 -2.73 9.13
CA SER A 151 17.46 -2.54 7.81
C SER A 151 16.59 -3.76 7.49
N TYR A 152 15.27 -3.57 7.40
CA TYR A 152 14.37 -4.60 6.92
C TYR A 152 14.85 -5.04 5.54
N GLY A 153 15.39 -6.26 5.47
CA GLY A 153 15.86 -6.87 4.25
C GLY A 153 14.74 -6.85 3.23
N THR A 154 14.94 -6.04 2.19
CA THR A 154 14.07 -5.90 1.03
C THR A 154 14.14 -7.18 0.21
N SER A 155 13.50 -8.24 0.69
CA SER A 155 13.15 -9.40 -0.15
C SER A 155 11.77 -9.14 -0.75
N MET A 156 11.65 -8.06 -1.53
CA MET A 156 10.53 -7.89 -2.45
C MET A 156 10.80 -8.78 -3.67
N PRO A 157 9.83 -9.56 -4.16
CA PRO A 157 9.94 -10.17 -5.48
C PRO A 157 10.26 -9.06 -6.49
N THR A 158 11.40 -9.17 -7.17
CA THR A 158 11.74 -8.30 -8.30
C THR A 158 10.78 -8.66 -9.43
N TYR A 159 9.73 -7.87 -9.60
CA TYR A 159 8.95 -7.90 -10.83
C TYR A 159 9.85 -7.37 -11.94
N ASP A 160 9.93 -8.12 -13.03
CA ASP A 160 10.64 -7.72 -14.23
C ASP A 160 10.08 -6.36 -14.71
N GLU A 161 10.93 -5.31 -14.74
CA GLU A 161 10.54 -3.92 -15.02
C GLU A 161 10.17 -3.66 -16.49
N THR A 162 9.90 -4.69 -17.29
CA THR A 162 9.63 -4.53 -18.73
C THR A 162 8.18 -4.19 -19.07
N ILE A 163 7.28 -3.99 -18.09
CA ILE A 163 5.91 -3.52 -18.36
C ILE A 163 5.75 -2.06 -17.93
N SER A 164 6.39 -1.19 -18.70
CA SER A 164 6.01 0.21 -18.77
C SER A 164 4.72 0.34 -19.59
N THR A 165 3.57 0.50 -18.94
CA THR A 165 2.30 0.81 -19.62
C THR A 165 1.43 1.80 -18.86
N ARG A 166 2.01 2.92 -18.41
CA ARG A 166 1.23 4.15 -18.27
C ARG A 166 1.47 5.00 -19.52
N PRO A 167 0.50 5.14 -20.44
CA PRO A 167 0.61 6.18 -21.46
C PRO A 167 0.59 7.55 -20.74
N ALA A 168 1.58 8.40 -21.05
CA ALA A 168 1.54 9.79 -20.67
C ALA A 168 0.29 10.46 -21.32
N PRO A 169 -0.35 11.44 -20.66
CA PRO A 169 -1.51 12.11 -21.23
C PRO A 169 -1.07 12.88 -22.50
N GLY A 170 -1.40 12.34 -23.67
CA GLY A 170 -1.27 13.03 -24.94
C GLY A 170 -2.33 14.13 -25.04
N THR A 171 -1.87 15.35 -25.34
CA THR A 171 -2.70 16.48 -25.77
C THR A 171 -3.54 16.06 -26.97
N ASN A 172 -4.86 16.03 -26.81
CA ASN A 172 -5.79 15.79 -27.91
C ASN A 172 -5.80 17.02 -28.81
N ASP A 173 -5.17 16.89 -29.97
CA ASP A 173 -5.22 17.85 -31.07
C ASP A 173 -5.93 17.18 -32.25
N PHE A 174 -7.26 17.22 -32.21
CA PHE A 174 -8.21 17.00 -33.31
C PHE A 174 -9.45 17.80 -32.91
N GLY A 175 -9.86 18.88 -33.58
CA GLY A 175 -9.99 19.03 -35.02
C GLY A 175 -11.48 19.03 -35.34
#